data_AF-A0A943RDI6-F1
#
_entry.id   AF-A0A943RDI6-F1
#
_cell.length_a   1.000
_cell.length_b   1.000
_cell.length_c   1.000
_cell.angle_alpha   90.00
_cell.angle_beta   90.00
_cell.angle_gamma   90.00
#
_symmetry.space_group_name_H-M   'P 1'
#
loop_
_entity.id
_entity.type
_entity.pdbx_description
1 polymer ?
#
loop_
_entity_poly.entity_id
_entity_poly.type
_entity_poly.pdbx_seq_one_letter_code
_entity_poly.pdbx_strand_id
1 'polypeptide(L)'
;MEITVCIGSSCHLKGSRDVISIFQRLVSMNHLEDKIDLKGSFCMGECTNNGVCVCLDGERFKVTPLETEAFFNREVMKRLEK
;
A
#
# COMPACT_ATOMS: atom_id res chain seq x y z
N MET A 1 12.09 -3.61 -1.90
CA MET A 1 11.10 -2.52 -1.93
C MET A 1 10.24 -2.65 -0.71
N GLU A 2 10.16 -1.63 0.14
CA GLU A 2 9.34 -1.67 1.35
C GLU A 2 8.00 -0.94 1.14
N ILE A 3 6.90 -1.64 1.39
CA ILE A 3 5.53 -1.09 1.34
C ILE A 3 4.95 -1.13 2.73
N THR A 4 4.81 0.03 3.37
CA THR A 4 4.21 0.15 4.69
C THR A 4 2.79 0.72 4.60
N VAL A 5 1.78 -0.05 4.97
CA VAL A 5 0.38 0.39 4.98
C VAL A 5 -0.03 0.84 6.38
N CYS A 6 -0.69 1.99 6.47
CA CYS A 6 -1.26 2.47 7.72
C CYS A 6 -2.48 1.65 8.12
N ILE A 7 -2.40 0.95 9.25
CA ILE A 7 -3.48 0.15 9.85
C ILE A 7 -4.12 0.81 11.07
N GLY A 8 -3.93 2.13 11.23
CA GLY A 8 -4.58 2.89 12.31
C GLY A 8 -6.11 2.91 12.18
N SER A 9 -6.80 3.25 13.26
CA SER A 9 -8.28 3.20 13.37
C SER A 9 -9.00 3.92 12.23
N SER A 10 -8.55 5.14 11.87
CA SER A 10 -9.13 5.91 10.76
C SER A 10 -8.86 5.29 9.40
N CYS A 11 -7.68 4.69 9.19
CA CYS A 11 -7.36 4.02 7.92
C CYS A 11 -8.09 2.69 7.81
N HIS A 12 -8.34 2.00 8.93
CA HIS A 12 -9.15 0.80 8.98
C HIS A 12 -10.58 1.05 8.47
N LEU A 13 -11.23 2.13 8.93
CA LEU A 13 -12.55 2.54 8.45
C LEU A 13 -12.56 2.96 6.97
N LYS A 14 -11.42 3.39 6.42
CA LYS A 14 -11.27 3.80 5.02
C LYS A 14 -10.92 2.64 4.07
N GLY A 15 -10.85 1.40 4.59
CA GLY A 15 -10.56 0.22 3.78
C GLY A 15 -9.09 -0.20 3.74
N SER A 16 -8.30 0.08 4.79
CA SER A 16 -6.88 -0.36 4.83
C SER A 16 -6.72 -1.87 4.72
N ARG A 17 -7.70 -2.66 5.20
CA ARG A 17 -7.71 -4.11 5.02
C ARG A 17 -7.82 -4.51 3.56
N ASP A 18 -8.73 -3.89 2.82
CA ASP A 18 -8.90 -4.14 1.39
C ASP A 18 -7.62 -3.81 0.63
N VAL A 19 -7.01 -2.65 0.92
CA VAL A 19 -5.72 -2.24 0.34
C VAL A 19 -4.63 -3.30 0.58
N ILE A 20 -4.48 -3.77 1.82
CA ILE A 20 -3.49 -4.82 2.17
C ILE A 20 -3.80 -6.11 1.42
N SER A 21 -5.07 -6.54 1.40
CA SER A 21 -5.46 -7.77 0.72
C SER A 21 -5.21 -7.71 -0.79
N ILE A 22 -5.48 -6.57 -1.42
CA ILE A 22 -5.20 -6.33 -2.84
C ILE A 22 -3.70 -6.37 -3.08
N PHE A 23 -2.90 -5.68 -2.26
CA PHE A 23 -1.45 -5.72 -2.39
C PHE A 23 -0.89 -7.14 -2.23
N GLN A 24 -1.29 -7.88 -1.19
CA GLN A 24 -0.84 -9.27 -0.99
C GLN A 24 -1.18 -10.14 -2.21
N ARG A 25 -2.39 -10.00 -2.75
CA ARG A 25 -2.81 -10.72 -3.95
C ARG A 25 -1.95 -10.34 -5.16
N LEU A 26 -1.71 -9.06 -5.40
CA LEU A 26 -0.90 -8.60 -6.54
C LEU A 26 0.56 -9.03 -6.41
N VAL A 27 1.14 -8.94 -5.21
CA VAL A 27 2.50 -9.40 -4.92
C VAL A 27 2.63 -10.89 -5.23
N SER A 28 1.69 -11.71 -4.74
CA SER A 28 1.70 -13.16 -5.01
C SER A 28 1.45 -13.48 -6.48
N MET A 29 0.49 -12.80 -7.14
CA MET A 29 0.20 -12.98 -8.58
C MET A 29 1.40 -12.65 -9.48
N ASN A 30 2.25 -11.71 -9.08
CA ASN A 30 3.44 -11.33 -9.84
C ASN A 30 4.71 -12.04 -9.32
N HIS A 31 4.59 -12.95 -8.35
CA HIS A 31 5.73 -13.62 -7.69
C HIS A 31 6.78 -12.65 -7.14
N LEU A 32 6.31 -11.54 -6.55
CA LEU A 32 7.16 -10.45 -6.02
C LEU A 32 7.40 -10.56 -4.51
N GLU A 33 7.05 -11.68 -3.89
CA GLU A 33 7.17 -11.93 -2.45
C GLU A 33 8.63 -11.77 -1.96
N ASP A 34 9.61 -12.07 -2.82
CA ASP A 34 11.04 -11.92 -2.51
C ASP A 34 11.55 -10.47 -2.71
N LYS A 35 10.80 -9.64 -3.44
CA LYS A 35 11.19 -8.26 -3.80
C LYS A 35 10.46 -7.20 -2.99
N ILE A 36 9.25 -7.49 -2.56
CA ILE A 36 8.35 -6.57 -1.87
C ILE A 36 8.17 -7.03 -0.42
N ASP A 37 8.57 -6.17 0.51
CA ASP A 37 8.33 -6.36 1.93
C ASP A 37 7.09 -5.53 2.33
N LEU A 38 5.99 -6.22 2.60
CA LEU A 38 4.71 -5.58 2.96
C LEU A 38 4.57 -5.50 4.48
N LYS A 39 4.68 -4.28 5.03
CA LYS A 39 4.57 -4.00 6.46
C LYS A 39 3.27 -3.26 6.79
N GLY A 40 2.75 -3.50 7.99
CA GLY A 40 1.72 -2.67 8.59
C GLY A 40 2.34 -1.74 9.62
N SER A 41 1.99 -0.45 9.60
CA SER A 41 2.40 0.49 10.64
C SER A 41 1.21 1.24 11.25
N PHE A 42 1.35 1.63 12.51
CA PHE A 42 0.34 2.36 13.26
C PHE A 42 0.54 3.86 13.10
N CYS A 43 -0.58 4.58 12.87
CA CYS A 43 -0.73 6.03 12.85
C CYS A 43 0.48 6.82 12.30
N MET A 44 0.48 7.09 10.99
CA MET A 44 1.48 7.94 10.34
C MET A 44 1.20 9.46 10.44
N GLY A 45 0.23 9.86 11.27
CA GLY A 45 -0.16 11.28 11.44
C GLY A 45 -0.91 11.92 10.27
N GLU A 46 -1.22 11.16 9.21
CA GLU A 46 -1.84 11.63 7.96
C GLU A 46 -3.34 11.27 7.85
N CYS A 47 -4.03 11.07 8.99
CA CYS A 47 -5.42 10.60 9.02
C CYS A 47 -6.45 11.61 8.49
N THR A 48 -6.06 12.87 8.30
CA THR A 48 -6.92 14.00 7.93
C THR A 48 -7.45 13.92 6.49
N ASN A 49 -6.79 13.17 5.61
CA ASN A 49 -7.11 13.12 4.19
C ASN A 49 -7.89 11.86 3.79
N ASN A 50 -8.66 11.92 2.71
CA ASN A 50 -9.45 10.79 2.24
C ASN A 50 -8.54 9.67 1.68
N GLY A 51 -8.79 8.40 2.06
CA GLY A 51 -7.99 7.25 1.67
C GLY A 51 -7.05 6.68 2.74
N VAL A 52 -6.36 5.60 2.39
CA VAL A 52 -5.42 4.86 3.24
C VAL A 52 -4.01 5.39 2.96
N CYS A 53 -3.25 5.68 4.02
CA CYS A 53 -1.87 6.10 3.88
C CYS A 53 -0.98 4.88 3.63
N VAL A 54 -0.24 4.89 2.52
CA VAL A 54 0.71 3.86 2.12
C VAL A 54 2.07 4.52 1.96
N CYS A 55 3.12 3.94 2.53
CA CYS A 55 4.48 4.43 2.38
C CYS A 55 5.27 3.45 1.51
N LEU A 56 5.83 3.92 0.40
CA LEU A 56 6.70 3.16 -0.49
C LEU A 56 8.12 3.69 -0.33
N ASP A 57 9.04 2.89 0.21
CA ASP A 57 10.46 3.24 0.42
C ASP A 57 10.68 4.66 1.02
N GLY A 58 9.83 5.05 1.98
CA GLY A 58 9.89 6.36 2.65
C GLY A 58 9.03 7.48 2.03
N GLU A 59 8.49 7.27 0.83
CA GLU A 59 7.55 8.20 0.19
C GLU A 59 6.11 7.87 0.58
N ARG A 60 5.31 8.87 0.94
CA ARG A 60 3.93 8.69 1.40
C ARG A 60 2.94 8.94 0.28
N PHE A 61 2.04 8.00 0.09
CA PHE A 61 0.97 8.00 -0.88
C PHE A 61 -0.38 7.81 -0.20
N LYS A 62 -1.44 8.27 -0.87
CA LYS A 62 -2.82 8.07 -0.46
C LYS A 62 -3.49 7.22 -1.50
N VAL A 63 -4.00 6.09 -1.06
CA VAL A 63 -4.55 5.07 -1.94
C VAL A 63 -5.92 4.68 -1.42
N THR A 64 -6.87 4.60 -2.34
CA THR A 64 -8.20 4.04 -2.06
C THR A 64 -8.20 2.56 -2.48
N PRO A 65 -9.05 1.70 -1.89
CA PRO A 65 -9.17 0.31 -2.31
C PRO A 65 -9.40 0.14 -3.82
N LEU A 66 -10.20 1.03 -4.41
CA LEU A 66 -10.51 1.07 -5.84
C LEU A 66 -9.29 1.36 -6.73
N GLU A 67 -8.40 2.24 -6.28
CA GLU A 67 -7.22 2.64 -7.06
C GLU A 67 -5.96 1.84 -6.71
N THR A 68 -6.05 0.90 -5.76
CA THR A 68 -4.88 0.15 -5.26
C THR A 68 -4.19 -0.65 -6.37
N GLU A 69 -4.97 -1.28 -7.26
CA GLU A 69 -4.42 -2.05 -8.38
C GLU A 69 -3.68 -1.16 -9.38
N ALA A 70 -4.28 -0.03 -9.77
CA ALA A 70 -3.67 0.93 -10.67
C ALA A 70 -2.42 1.57 -10.06
N PHE A 71 -2.47 1.90 -8.77
CA PHE A 71 -1.35 2.43 -8.00
C PHE A 71 -0.19 1.43 -7.94
N PHE A 72 -0.46 0.15 -7.65
CA PHE A 72 0.57 -0.88 -7.64
C PHE A 72 1.26 -1.01 -8.99
N ASN A 73 0.51 -1.05 -10.09
CA ASN A 73 1.12 -1.15 -11.41
C ASN A 73 1.95 0.10 -11.74
N ARG A 74 1.42 1.29 -11.46
CA ARG A 74 2.09 2.56 -11.80
C ARG A 74 3.33 2.84 -10.96
N GLU A 75 3.28 2.60 -9.65
CA GLU A 75 4.37 2.95 -8.73
C GLU A 75 5.25 1.74 -8.41
N VAL A 76 4.68 0.58 -8.09
CA VAL A 76 5.44 -0.60 -7.68
C VAL A 76 6.07 -1.31 -8.88
N MET A 77 5.29 -1.68 -9.91
CA MET A 77 5.85 -2.37 -11.08
C MET A 77 6.87 -1.50 -11.81
N LYS A 78 6.56 -0.21 -12.01
CA LYS A 78 7.48 0.73 -12.66
C LYS A 78 8.82 0.89 -11.92
N ARG A 79 8.83 0.78 -10.58
CA ARG A 79 10.06 0.81 -9.78
C ARG A 79 10.82 -0.52 -9.81
N LEU A 80 10.13 -1.65 -10.03
CA LEU A 80 10.74 -2.98 -10.13
C LEU A 80 11.33 -3.30 -11.51
N GLU A 81 10.85 -2.64 -12.56
CA GLU A 81 11.39 -2.76 -13.93
C GLU A 81 12.65 -1.92 -14.18
N LYS A 82 13.08 -1.13 -13.19
CA LYS A 82 14.30 -0.31 -13.23
C LYS A 82 15.46 -1.01 -12.54
#